data_AF-A0A944K1D5-F1
#
_entry.id   AF-A0A944K1D5-F1
#
_cell.length_a   1.000
_cell.length_b   1.000
_cell.length_c   1.000
_cell.angle_alpha   90.00
_cell.angle_beta   90.00
_cell.angle_gamma   90.00
#
_symmetry.space_group_name_H-M   'P 1'
#
loop_
_entity.id
_entity.type
_entity.pdbx_description
1 polymer ?
#
loop_
_entity_poly.entity_id
_entity_poly.type
_entity_poly.pdbx_seq_one_letter_code
_entity_poly.pdbx_strand_id
1 'polypeptide(L)'
;MRITILTVPNCPNVPVVRERITAALGPRTAQVELIEVRQEAEAERLGMTGSPTVLLDGVDPFAVPGAPASVSCRLYRDTGGRTEGAPSVLALRRALSGVSLSSAEAGQECCQADVLDPVGRAGRGRRAPAERGLRAVQQAVLRHFAETGLAPDMSVLEAVAAQAGRTAAEVLAELDQEDFLSLDEAGRIEAAYPFSAVETPHWVRLASGVEVWSMCAIDTLGLSVMLGQDMVISSSDPVDGRPVTVTFTSGTTVWEPVAAVVFAGRREGTGPAATLCCDALNFFTGHASAEQWQKEHPEVKGQVVSQARAVEIGQQTFGPLLRDD
;
A
#
# COMPACT_ATOMS: atom_id res chain seq x y z
N MET A 1 12.82 21.68 8.10
CA MET A 1 11.55 21.89 7.37
C MET A 1 10.96 23.24 7.71
N ARG A 2 10.57 23.97 6.67
CA ARG A 2 9.83 25.22 6.72
C ARG A 2 8.37 24.92 6.38
N ILE A 3 7.46 25.38 7.22
CA ILE A 3 6.02 25.27 6.98
C ILE A 3 5.51 26.68 6.76
N THR A 4 4.99 26.96 5.58
CA THR A 4 4.43 28.27 5.25
C THR A 4 2.92 28.14 5.14
N ILE A 5 2.18 28.93 5.90
CA ILE A 5 0.72 29.03 5.79
C ILE A 5 0.43 30.28 4.97
N LEU A 6 -0.11 30.09 3.77
CA LEU A 6 -0.64 31.17 2.95
C LEU A 6 -2.09 31.42 3.33
N THR A 7 -2.44 32.66 3.66
CA THR A 7 -3.77 33.00 4.13
C THR A 7 -4.26 34.33 3.61
N VAL A 8 -5.57 34.50 3.47
CA VAL A 8 -6.17 35.82 3.23
C VAL A 8 -6.38 36.58 4.55
N PRO A 9 -6.51 37.92 4.50
CA PRO A 9 -6.83 38.71 5.69
C PRO A 9 -8.06 38.15 6.41
N ASN A 10 -7.98 38.00 7.74
CA ASN A 10 -9.06 37.54 8.60
C ASN A 10 -9.62 36.14 8.28
N CYS A 11 -8.82 35.23 7.73
CA CYS A 11 -9.26 33.86 7.50
C CYS A 11 -9.59 33.14 8.83
N PRO A 12 -10.83 32.63 9.02
CA PRO A 12 -11.26 32.02 10.28
C PRO A 12 -10.58 30.68 10.58
N ASN A 13 -9.96 30.05 9.58
CA ASN A 13 -9.37 28.72 9.70
C ASN A 13 -7.87 28.75 10.07
N VAL A 14 -7.25 29.94 10.19
CA VAL A 14 -5.82 30.08 10.56
C VAL A 14 -5.52 29.52 11.95
N PRO A 15 -6.32 29.79 13.00
CA PRO A 15 -6.09 29.19 14.32
C PRO A 15 -6.14 27.66 14.27
N VAL A 16 -7.13 27.12 13.54
CA VAL A 16 -7.36 25.68 13.40
C VAL A 16 -6.18 25.00 12.69
N VAL A 17 -5.71 25.55 11.57
CA VAL A 17 -4.59 24.93 10.83
C VAL A 17 -3.29 24.99 11.64
N ARG A 18 -3.04 26.07 12.40
CA ARG A 18 -1.86 26.18 13.28
C ARG A 18 -1.87 25.15 14.41
N GLU A 19 -3.02 24.96 15.05
CA GLU A 19 -3.19 23.94 16.09
C GLU A 19 -2.92 22.54 15.51
N ARG A 20 -3.52 22.24 14.35
CA ARG A 20 -3.36 20.94 13.69
C ARG A 20 -1.94 20.67 13.21
N ILE A 21 -1.22 21.69 12.73
CA ILE A 21 0.21 21.58 12.38
C ILE A 21 1.04 21.25 13.62
N THR A 22 0.81 21.95 14.74
CA THR A 22 1.49 21.66 16.01
C THR A 22 1.25 20.22 16.46
N ALA A 23 -0.01 19.76 16.43
CA ALA A 23 -0.37 18.39 16.77
C ALA A 23 0.22 17.33 15.80
N ALA A 24 0.45 17.71 14.54
CA ALA A 24 1.03 16.84 13.53
C ALA A 24 2.57 16.72 13.67
N LEU A 25 3.24 17.81 14.05
CA LEU A 25 4.69 17.82 14.30
C LEU A 25 5.08 16.96 15.51
N GLY A 26 4.28 17.00 16.59
CA GLY A 26 4.57 16.27 17.82
C GLY A 26 5.89 16.77 18.44
N PRO A 27 6.88 15.89 18.70
CA PRO A 27 8.17 16.31 19.27
C PRO A 27 9.11 16.99 18.24
N ARG A 28 8.75 17.03 16.95
CA ARG A 28 9.59 17.59 15.88
C ARG A 28 9.53 19.12 15.87
N THR A 29 10.66 19.78 15.65
CA THR A 29 10.72 21.25 15.52
C THR A 29 10.68 21.67 14.05
N ALA A 30 9.81 22.61 13.71
CA ALA A 30 9.71 23.20 12.37
C ALA A 30 9.56 24.72 12.45
N GLN A 31 10.08 25.44 11.46
CA GLN A 31 9.86 26.87 11.34
C GLN A 31 8.51 27.10 10.66
N VAL A 32 7.53 27.63 11.38
CA VAL A 32 6.19 27.92 10.85
C VAL A 32 6.06 29.41 10.57
N GLU A 33 5.88 29.76 9.32
CA GLU A 33 5.69 31.13 8.83
C GLU A 33 4.26 31.31 8.32
N LEU A 34 3.69 32.51 8.53
CA LEU A 34 2.36 32.87 8.06
C LEU A 34 2.51 34.04 7.09
N ILE A 35 2.07 33.87 5.85
CA ILE A 35 2.12 34.91 4.80
C ILE A 35 0.69 35.27 4.42
N GLU A 36 0.37 36.56 4.53
CA GLU A 36 -0.93 37.10 4.15
C GLU A 36 -0.92 37.47 2.66
N VAL A 37 -1.85 36.90 1.89
CA VAL A 37 -2.01 37.09 0.45
C VAL A 37 -3.29 37.87 0.19
N ARG A 38 -3.18 39.00 -0.51
CA ARG A 38 -4.32 39.92 -0.71
C ARG A 38 -4.84 39.96 -2.14
N GLN A 39 -4.04 39.52 -3.11
CA GLN A 39 -4.35 39.66 -4.53
C GLN A 39 -4.16 38.33 -5.26
N GLU A 40 -4.96 38.11 -6.30
CA GLU A 40 -4.92 36.88 -7.11
C GLU A 40 -3.55 36.67 -7.77
N ALA A 41 -2.92 37.74 -8.25
CA ALA A 41 -1.57 37.67 -8.83
C ALA A 41 -0.49 37.24 -7.81
N GLU A 42 -0.70 37.51 -6.52
CA GLU A 42 0.18 37.04 -5.45
C GLU A 42 -0.11 35.58 -5.09
N ALA A 43 -1.39 35.19 -5.10
CA ALA A 43 -1.81 33.80 -4.93
C ALA A 43 -1.20 32.91 -6.02
N GLU A 44 -1.19 33.35 -7.27
CA GLU A 44 -0.58 32.61 -8.39
C GLU A 44 0.93 32.44 -8.22
N ARG A 45 1.65 33.51 -7.87
CA ARG A 45 3.10 33.46 -7.64
C ARG A 45 3.50 32.52 -6.49
N LEU A 46 2.64 32.42 -5.48
CA LEU A 46 2.90 31.62 -4.28
C LEU A 46 2.25 30.22 -4.34
N GLY A 47 1.53 29.89 -5.42
CA GLY A 47 0.84 28.61 -5.56
C GLY A 47 -0.36 28.43 -4.62
N MET A 48 -0.99 29.53 -4.19
CA MET A 48 -2.14 29.50 -3.29
C MET A 48 -3.42 29.22 -4.06
N THR A 49 -4.04 28.06 -3.85
CA THR A 49 -5.35 27.70 -4.43
C THR A 49 -6.51 27.94 -3.44
N GLY A 50 -6.33 28.88 -2.52
CA GLY A 50 -7.31 29.27 -1.48
C GLY A 50 -6.74 29.28 -0.05
N SER A 51 -7.42 29.94 0.86
CA SER A 51 -7.00 30.13 2.25
C SER A 51 -7.67 29.14 3.22
N PRO A 52 -6.92 28.57 4.18
CA PRO A 52 -5.47 28.57 4.28
C PRO A 52 -4.89 27.54 3.31
N THR A 53 -3.75 27.82 2.67
CA THR A 53 -2.92 26.83 1.96
C THR A 53 -1.67 26.55 2.79
N VAL A 54 -1.33 25.28 2.98
CA VAL A 54 -0.16 24.87 3.76
C VAL A 54 0.91 24.40 2.80
N LEU A 55 2.06 25.08 2.78
CA LEU A 55 3.23 24.68 2.03
C LEU A 55 4.25 24.03 2.98
N LEU A 56 4.81 22.90 2.58
CA LEU A 56 5.93 22.24 3.22
C LEU A 56 7.15 22.41 2.32
N ASP A 57 8.16 23.13 2.81
CA ASP A 57 9.36 23.49 2.05
C ASP A 57 9.04 24.09 0.66
N GLY A 58 7.94 24.85 0.58
CA GLY A 58 7.47 25.52 -0.64
C GLY A 58 6.46 24.72 -1.48
N VAL A 59 6.18 23.46 -1.15
CA VAL A 59 5.27 22.58 -1.90
C VAL A 59 3.94 22.40 -1.17
N ASP A 60 2.82 22.51 -1.88
CA ASP A 60 1.49 22.22 -1.34
C ASP A 60 1.17 20.71 -1.44
N PRO A 61 1.17 19.97 -0.33
CA PRO A 61 0.92 18.52 -0.34
C PRO A 61 -0.56 18.17 -0.58
N PHE A 62 -1.46 19.16 -0.63
CA PHE A 62 -2.88 18.97 -0.83
C PHE A 62 -3.36 19.54 -2.17
N ALA A 63 -2.42 19.90 -3.06
CA ALA A 63 -2.72 20.50 -4.36
C ALA A 63 -3.66 19.59 -5.17
N VAL A 64 -4.69 20.19 -5.77
CA VAL A 64 -5.57 19.50 -6.70
C VAL A 64 -5.13 19.85 -8.12
N PRO A 65 -4.82 18.87 -8.99
CA PRO A 65 -4.39 19.15 -10.36
C PRO A 65 -5.37 20.04 -11.11
N GLY A 66 -4.86 21.14 -11.68
CA GLY A 66 -5.67 22.10 -12.44
C GLY A 66 -6.52 23.05 -11.59
N ALA A 67 -6.40 23.04 -10.26
CA ALA A 67 -7.04 24.04 -9.42
C ALA A 67 -6.41 25.43 -9.67
N PRO A 68 -7.22 26.46 -9.96
CA PRO A 68 -6.70 27.81 -10.16
C PRO A 68 -6.16 28.38 -8.85
N ALA A 69 -5.21 29.30 -8.96
CA ALA A 69 -4.88 30.19 -7.86
C ALA A 69 -6.17 30.90 -7.39
N SER A 70 -6.30 31.08 -6.08
CA SER A 70 -7.49 31.70 -5.50
C SER A 70 -7.18 32.40 -4.19
N VAL A 71 -7.74 33.59 -4.00
CA VAL A 71 -7.86 34.27 -2.69
C VAL A 71 -9.18 33.95 -1.96
N SER A 72 -9.87 32.87 -2.33
CA SER A 72 -11.08 32.39 -1.64
C SER A 72 -10.77 31.37 -0.54
N CYS A 73 -11.77 30.93 0.23
CA CYS A 73 -11.60 29.81 1.16
C CYS A 73 -11.23 28.52 0.40
N ARG A 74 -10.27 27.77 0.96
CA ARG A 74 -9.94 26.42 0.50
C ARG A 74 -10.68 25.40 1.34
N LEU A 75 -11.18 24.37 0.66
CA LEU A 75 -11.92 23.28 1.28
C LEU A 75 -11.09 22.00 1.21
N TYR A 76 -10.95 21.35 2.36
CA TYR A 76 -10.23 20.10 2.54
C TYR A 76 -11.23 18.98 2.80
N ARG A 77 -11.08 17.86 2.11
CA ARG A 77 -11.93 16.67 2.33
C ARG A 77 -11.20 15.68 3.22
N ASP A 78 -11.88 15.22 4.28
CA ASP A 78 -11.40 14.09 5.06
C ASP A 78 -11.77 12.75 4.38
N THR A 79 -11.24 11.64 4.90
CA THR A 79 -11.50 10.28 4.38
C THR A 79 -12.95 9.84 4.54
N GLY A 80 -13.76 10.55 5.32
CA GLY A 80 -15.20 10.34 5.47
C GLY A 80 -16.04 11.27 4.58
N GLY A 81 -15.41 12.02 3.66
CA GLY A 81 -16.09 12.93 2.74
C GLY A 81 -16.55 14.24 3.36
N ARG A 82 -16.24 14.51 4.63
CA ARG A 82 -16.57 15.78 5.28
C ARG A 82 -15.63 16.86 4.79
N THR A 83 -16.21 18.03 4.52
CA THR A 83 -15.50 19.18 3.98
C THR A 83 -15.22 20.17 5.11
N GLU A 84 -13.95 20.49 5.33
CA GLU A 84 -13.49 21.41 6.37
C GLU A 84 -12.60 22.52 5.80
N GLY A 85 -12.44 23.61 6.54
CA GLY A 85 -11.62 24.76 6.15
C GLY A 85 -10.13 24.61 6.44
N ALA A 86 -9.67 23.44 6.92
CA ALA A 86 -8.26 23.16 7.20
C ALA A 86 -7.98 21.66 7.01
N PRO A 87 -6.76 21.26 6.62
CA PRO A 87 -6.39 19.85 6.53
C PRO A 87 -6.46 19.18 7.91
N SER A 88 -6.71 17.87 7.93
CA SER A 88 -6.75 17.10 9.18
C SER A 88 -5.34 16.85 9.73
N VAL A 89 -5.22 16.60 11.04
CA VAL A 89 -3.93 16.26 11.68
C VAL A 89 -3.31 15.02 11.02
N LEU A 90 -4.12 14.02 10.64
CA LEU A 90 -3.64 12.82 9.97
C LEU A 90 -3.07 13.13 8.58
N ALA A 91 -3.75 13.97 7.80
CA ALA A 91 -3.30 14.39 6.48
C ALA A 91 -1.98 15.18 6.57
N LEU A 92 -1.87 16.08 7.55
CA LEU A 92 -0.63 16.81 7.85
C LEU A 92 0.50 15.88 8.29
N ARG A 93 0.23 14.87 9.13
CA ARG A 93 1.25 13.89 9.54
C ARG A 93 1.80 13.10 8.36
N ARG A 94 0.94 12.67 7.43
CA ARG A 94 1.36 11.98 6.20
C ARG A 94 2.27 12.87 5.36
N ALA A 95 1.85 14.12 5.13
CA ALA A 95 2.63 15.08 4.36
C ALA A 95 4.00 15.38 5.00
N LEU A 96 4.05 15.58 6.32
CA LEU A 96 5.30 15.84 7.06
C LEU A 96 6.25 14.63 7.07
N SER A 97 5.74 13.41 7.04
CA SER A 97 6.56 12.20 6.94
C SER A 97 7.14 11.99 5.53
N GLY A 98 6.46 12.44 4.47
CA GLY A 98 6.99 12.42 3.10
C GLY A 98 8.11 13.45 2.86
N VAL A 99 8.10 14.58 3.55
CA VAL A 99 9.09 15.66 3.38
C VAL A 99 10.44 15.37 4.06
N SER A 100 10.47 14.49 5.06
CA SER A 100 11.69 14.15 5.81
C SER A 100 12.75 13.38 5.01
N LEU A 101 12.48 13.09 3.73
CA LEU A 101 13.39 12.45 2.78
C LEU A 101 13.95 13.42 1.71
N SER A 102 13.61 14.71 1.75
CA SER A 102 13.82 15.63 0.59
C SER A 102 14.98 16.63 0.67
N SER A 103 15.85 16.60 1.69
CA SER A 103 17.05 17.46 1.71
C SER A 103 18.33 16.68 1.42
N ALA A 104 18.35 15.99 0.28
CA ALA A 104 19.54 15.64 -0.47
C ALA A 104 19.16 15.50 -1.95
N GLU A 105 19.59 16.50 -2.73
CA GLU A 105 19.81 16.44 -4.19
C GLU A 105 18.57 16.52 -5.10
N ALA A 106 18.13 17.77 -5.31
CA ALA A 106 17.42 18.19 -6.50
C ALA A 106 18.33 18.03 -7.74
N GLY A 107 18.01 17.05 -8.58
CA GLY A 107 18.76 16.81 -9.81
C GLY A 107 18.35 15.61 -10.66
N GLN A 108 17.13 15.05 -10.56
CA GLN A 108 16.64 14.08 -11.56
C GLN A 108 15.13 13.77 -11.42
N GLU A 109 14.27 14.73 -11.79
CA GLU A 109 12.88 14.41 -12.13
C GLU A 109 12.81 14.00 -13.59
N CYS A 110 12.70 12.69 -13.81
CA CYS A 110 11.85 12.06 -14.82
C CYS A 110 12.00 10.55 -14.59
N CYS A 111 10.93 9.91 -14.10
CA CYS A 111 10.78 8.45 -13.91
C CYS A 111 11.34 7.86 -12.60
N GLN A 112 10.68 8.14 -11.47
CA GLN A 112 10.46 7.11 -10.44
C GLN A 112 9.00 7.16 -10.02
N ALA A 113 8.13 6.51 -10.82
CA ALA A 113 6.89 5.98 -10.27
C ALA A 113 7.27 5.12 -9.06
N ASP A 114 6.54 5.27 -7.95
CA ASP A 114 6.78 4.58 -6.69
C ASP A 114 6.98 3.07 -6.96
N VAL A 115 8.24 2.63 -6.99
CA VAL A 115 8.67 1.25 -7.33
C VAL A 115 8.07 0.25 -6.33
N LEU A 116 7.40 0.74 -5.29
CA LEU A 116 6.90 0.00 -4.13
C LEU A 116 5.36 -0.07 -4.03
N ASP A 117 4.65 0.41 -5.04
CA ASP A 117 3.21 0.16 -5.27
C ASP A 117 2.83 -1.01 -6.24
N PRO A 118 3.68 -2.04 -6.53
CA PRO A 118 3.26 -3.16 -7.37
C PRO A 118 2.15 -4.00 -6.73
N VAL A 119 2.21 -4.18 -5.41
CA VAL A 119 1.28 -5.05 -4.67
C VAL A 119 0.00 -4.30 -4.27
N GLY A 120 0.04 -2.97 -4.18
CA GLY A 120 -1.05 -2.12 -3.68
C GLY A 120 -2.13 -1.74 -4.70
N ARG A 121 -2.16 -2.33 -5.91
CA ARG A 121 -3.08 -1.94 -7.00
C ARG A 121 -2.97 -0.47 -7.42
N ALA A 122 -1.75 0.07 -7.53
CA ALA A 122 -1.53 1.49 -7.81
C ALA A 122 -2.17 2.40 -6.73
N GLY A 123 -1.99 2.03 -5.46
CA GLY A 123 -2.38 2.84 -4.31
C GLY A 123 -3.84 2.66 -3.89
N ARG A 124 -4.59 1.78 -4.58
CA ARG A 124 -5.99 1.45 -4.28
C ARG A 124 -6.15 0.46 -3.13
N GLY A 125 -5.07 -0.18 -2.72
CA GLY A 125 -5.03 -1.19 -1.67
C GLY A 125 -5.67 -2.51 -2.10
N ARG A 126 -5.58 -3.51 -1.21
CA ARG A 126 -6.14 -4.86 -1.45
C ARG A 126 -7.44 -5.12 -0.72
N ARG A 127 -7.90 -4.21 0.14
CA ARG A 127 -9.15 -4.39 0.89
C ARG A 127 -10.34 -4.00 0.02
N ALA A 128 -11.24 -4.93 -0.25
CA ALA A 128 -12.42 -4.68 -1.05
C ALA A 128 -13.38 -3.68 -0.36
N PRO A 129 -14.20 -2.94 -1.14
CA PRO A 129 -15.25 -2.08 -0.63
C PRO A 129 -16.27 -2.85 0.24
N ALA A 130 -16.89 -2.17 1.21
CA ALA A 130 -17.84 -2.79 2.14
C ALA A 130 -19.14 -3.19 1.43
N GLU A 131 -19.44 -2.42 0.39
CA GLU A 131 -20.67 -2.43 -0.36
C GLU A 131 -20.80 -3.70 -1.18
N ARG A 132 -22.06 -4.05 -1.50
CA ARG A 132 -22.39 -5.12 -2.46
C ARG A 132 -21.79 -6.49 -2.12
N GLY A 133 -21.45 -6.72 -0.85
CA GLY A 133 -20.91 -7.97 -0.33
C GLY A 133 -19.44 -8.24 -0.67
N LEU A 134 -18.74 -7.31 -1.34
CA LEU A 134 -17.38 -7.55 -1.84
C LEU A 134 -16.39 -7.88 -0.73
N ARG A 135 -16.31 -7.02 0.30
CA ARG A 135 -15.44 -7.26 1.47
C ARG A 135 -15.80 -8.53 2.23
N ALA A 136 -17.10 -8.76 2.45
CA ALA A 136 -17.54 -9.92 3.21
C ALA A 136 -17.12 -11.23 2.52
N VAL A 137 -17.33 -11.34 1.21
CA VAL A 137 -16.90 -12.50 0.43
C VAL A 137 -15.37 -12.59 0.36
N GLN A 138 -14.67 -11.47 0.13
CA GLN A 138 -13.20 -11.47 0.15
C GLN A 138 -12.65 -12.01 1.48
N GLN A 139 -13.13 -11.49 2.60
CA GLN A 139 -12.68 -11.93 3.92
C GLN A 139 -13.06 -13.39 4.20
N ALA A 140 -14.22 -13.86 3.71
CA ALA A 140 -14.60 -15.27 3.81
C ALA A 140 -13.62 -16.18 3.06
N VAL A 141 -13.20 -15.78 1.84
CA VAL A 141 -12.17 -16.50 1.06
C VAL A 141 -10.85 -16.55 1.83
N LEU A 142 -10.36 -15.41 2.32
CA LEU A 142 -9.09 -15.33 3.03
C LEU A 142 -9.07 -16.13 4.33
N ARG A 143 -10.18 -16.11 5.10
CA ARG A 143 -10.32 -16.93 6.31
C ARG A 143 -10.35 -18.42 5.98
N HIS A 144 -11.06 -18.81 4.91
CA HIS A 144 -11.11 -20.20 4.47
C HIS A 144 -9.72 -20.75 4.13
N PHE A 145 -8.91 -20.00 3.37
CA PHE A 145 -7.50 -20.38 3.13
C PHE A 145 -6.70 -20.55 4.42
N ALA A 146 -6.85 -19.63 5.38
CA ALA A 146 -6.12 -19.71 6.65
C ALA A 146 -6.53 -20.92 7.50
N GLU A 147 -7.78 -21.38 7.36
CA GLU A 147 -8.35 -22.51 8.11
C GLU A 147 -8.08 -23.87 7.45
N THR A 148 -8.12 -23.94 6.12
CA THR A 148 -8.10 -25.23 5.38
C THR A 148 -6.87 -25.41 4.50
N GLY A 149 -6.19 -24.32 4.16
CA GLY A 149 -5.11 -24.27 3.18
C GLY A 149 -5.55 -24.35 1.73
N LEU A 150 -6.86 -24.33 1.46
CA LEU A 150 -7.44 -24.49 0.14
C LEU A 150 -8.35 -23.31 -0.21
N ALA A 151 -8.58 -23.09 -1.50
CA ALA A 151 -9.60 -22.16 -1.95
C ALA A 151 -11.00 -22.70 -1.62
N PRO A 152 -11.96 -21.87 -1.16
CA PRO A 152 -13.32 -22.32 -0.93
C PRO A 152 -14.02 -22.63 -2.25
N ASP A 153 -14.85 -23.69 -2.23
CA ASP A 153 -15.86 -23.88 -3.25
C ASP A 153 -16.88 -22.74 -3.22
N MET A 154 -17.44 -22.41 -4.39
CA MET A 154 -18.43 -21.34 -4.53
C MET A 154 -19.64 -21.52 -3.60
N SER A 155 -20.05 -22.77 -3.35
CA SER A 155 -21.15 -23.12 -2.45
C SER A 155 -20.92 -22.66 -0.99
N VAL A 156 -19.66 -22.62 -0.54
CA VAL A 156 -19.27 -22.13 0.79
C VAL A 156 -19.53 -20.63 0.90
N LEU A 157 -19.43 -19.91 -0.21
CA LEU A 157 -19.55 -18.45 -0.27
C LEU A 157 -20.99 -17.97 -0.51
N GLU A 158 -21.90 -18.83 -0.97
CA GLU A 158 -23.28 -18.45 -1.31
C GLU A 158 -24.02 -17.82 -0.13
N ALA A 159 -23.88 -18.39 1.07
CA ALA A 159 -24.54 -17.84 2.25
C ALA A 159 -24.02 -16.44 2.63
N VAL A 160 -22.77 -16.12 2.30
CA VAL A 160 -22.17 -14.80 2.55
C VAL A 160 -22.64 -13.80 1.49
N ALA A 161 -22.60 -14.19 0.22
CA ALA A 161 -23.05 -13.34 -0.89
C ALA A 161 -24.55 -13.00 -0.80
N ALA A 162 -25.37 -13.98 -0.38
CA ALA A 162 -26.82 -13.82 -0.25
C ALA A 162 -27.21 -12.72 0.76
N GLN A 163 -26.37 -12.42 1.76
CA GLN A 163 -26.61 -11.32 2.71
C GLN A 163 -26.63 -9.95 2.02
N ALA A 164 -25.94 -9.83 0.88
CA ALA A 164 -25.95 -8.65 0.03
C ALA A 164 -26.95 -8.75 -1.14
N GLY A 165 -27.80 -9.79 -1.16
CA GLY A 165 -28.77 -10.02 -2.24
C GLY A 165 -28.13 -10.43 -3.57
N ARG A 166 -26.94 -11.05 -3.54
CA ARG A 166 -26.19 -11.49 -4.73
C ARG A 166 -25.83 -12.97 -4.63
N THR A 167 -25.48 -13.57 -5.76
CA THR A 167 -24.86 -14.90 -5.81
C THR A 167 -23.35 -14.80 -5.58
N ALA A 168 -22.73 -15.90 -5.13
CA ALA A 168 -21.28 -15.96 -5.00
C ALA A 168 -20.57 -15.71 -6.33
N ALA A 169 -21.08 -16.27 -7.43
CA ALA A 169 -20.55 -16.07 -8.78
C ALA A 169 -20.47 -14.58 -9.18
N GLU A 170 -21.53 -13.81 -8.94
CA GLU A 170 -21.56 -12.38 -9.27
C GLU A 170 -20.56 -11.56 -8.45
N VAL A 171 -20.37 -11.92 -7.18
CA VAL A 171 -19.42 -11.21 -6.30
C VAL A 171 -17.98 -11.57 -6.68
N LEU A 172 -17.69 -12.85 -6.92
CA LEU A 172 -16.36 -13.30 -7.33
C LEU A 172 -15.92 -12.70 -8.66
N ALA A 173 -16.82 -12.64 -9.66
CA ALA A 173 -16.52 -12.03 -10.95
C ALA A 173 -16.18 -10.53 -10.82
N GLU A 174 -16.83 -9.81 -9.91
CA GLU A 174 -16.49 -8.41 -9.66
C GLU A 174 -15.18 -8.26 -8.88
N LEU A 175 -14.91 -9.14 -7.91
CA LEU A 175 -13.62 -9.15 -7.21
C LEU A 175 -12.45 -9.46 -8.16
N ASP A 176 -12.66 -10.32 -9.15
CA ASP A 176 -11.71 -10.65 -10.21
C ASP A 176 -11.48 -9.47 -11.16
N GLN A 177 -12.55 -8.88 -11.69
CA GLN A 177 -12.48 -7.70 -12.55
C GLN A 177 -11.75 -6.54 -11.86
N GLU A 178 -11.96 -6.41 -10.55
CA GLU A 178 -11.30 -5.44 -9.69
C GLU A 178 -10.04 -5.98 -9.02
N ASP A 179 -9.37 -7.01 -9.55
CA ASP A 179 -8.03 -7.47 -9.11
C ASP A 179 -7.88 -7.63 -7.58
N PHE A 180 -8.93 -8.04 -6.87
CA PHE A 180 -8.86 -8.39 -5.45
C PHE A 180 -8.52 -9.87 -5.25
N LEU A 181 -8.84 -10.69 -6.24
CA LEU A 181 -8.50 -12.10 -6.43
C LEU A 181 -8.44 -12.37 -7.93
N SER A 182 -8.01 -13.56 -8.35
CA SER A 182 -8.11 -14.01 -9.74
C SER A 182 -8.91 -15.30 -9.86
N LEU A 183 -9.68 -15.43 -10.94
CA LEU A 183 -10.41 -16.64 -11.30
C LEU A 183 -9.80 -17.32 -12.53
N ASP A 184 -9.86 -18.65 -12.56
CA ASP A 184 -9.55 -19.45 -13.75
C ASP A 184 -10.69 -19.40 -14.79
N GLU A 185 -10.47 -20.01 -15.95
CA GLU A 185 -11.49 -20.08 -17.02
C GLU A 185 -12.79 -20.79 -16.61
N ALA A 186 -12.75 -21.62 -15.56
CA ALA A 186 -13.90 -22.31 -15.00
C ALA A 186 -14.59 -21.50 -13.87
N GLY A 187 -14.10 -20.29 -13.56
CA GLY A 187 -14.63 -19.44 -12.50
C GLY A 187 -14.23 -19.85 -11.09
N ARG A 188 -13.18 -20.67 -10.94
CA ARG A 188 -12.63 -21.07 -9.63
C ARG A 188 -11.52 -20.11 -9.23
N ILE A 189 -11.36 -19.92 -7.93
CA ILE A 189 -10.32 -19.02 -7.39
C ILE A 189 -8.94 -19.64 -7.66
N GLU A 190 -8.12 -18.91 -8.42
CA GLU A 190 -6.72 -19.27 -8.71
C GLU A 190 -5.77 -18.57 -7.73
N ALA A 191 -6.03 -17.30 -7.41
CA ALA A 191 -5.30 -16.55 -6.39
C ALA A 191 -6.24 -15.65 -5.59
N ALA A 192 -5.97 -15.48 -4.29
CA ALA A 192 -6.68 -14.55 -3.42
C ALA A 192 -5.69 -13.91 -2.47
N TYR A 193 -5.14 -12.76 -2.86
CA TYR A 193 -3.96 -12.18 -2.22
C TYR A 193 -4.15 -11.99 -0.70
N PRO A 194 -3.22 -12.49 0.12
CA PRO A 194 -1.88 -12.99 -0.23
C PRO A 194 -1.77 -14.51 -0.56
N PHE A 195 -2.86 -15.25 -0.64
CA PHE A 195 -2.85 -16.69 -0.93
C PHE A 195 -2.86 -17.03 -2.42
N SER A 196 -2.34 -18.22 -2.74
CA SER A 196 -2.45 -18.88 -4.04
C SER A 196 -3.20 -20.21 -3.88
N ALA A 197 -4.12 -20.52 -4.80
CA ALA A 197 -4.74 -21.84 -4.90
C ALA A 197 -3.87 -22.84 -5.69
N VAL A 198 -2.87 -22.33 -6.41
CA VAL A 198 -1.90 -23.11 -7.19
C VAL A 198 -0.56 -23.16 -6.46
N GLU A 199 0.16 -24.26 -6.59
CA GLU A 199 1.52 -24.38 -6.05
C GLU A 199 2.44 -23.29 -6.61
N THR A 200 3.20 -22.65 -5.72
CA THR A 200 4.19 -21.65 -6.08
C THR A 200 5.51 -21.97 -5.38
N PRO A 201 6.63 -21.31 -5.72
CA PRO A 201 7.86 -21.44 -4.93
C PRO A 201 7.72 -20.95 -3.49
N HIS A 202 6.65 -20.24 -3.13
CA HIS A 202 6.47 -19.56 -1.85
C HIS A 202 5.43 -20.30 -0.99
N TRP A 203 5.92 -21.09 -0.04
CA TRP A 203 5.11 -21.91 0.84
C TRP A 203 5.16 -21.41 2.27
N VAL A 204 4.03 -21.47 2.97
CA VAL A 204 3.92 -21.00 4.35
C VAL A 204 3.24 -22.05 5.20
N ARG A 205 3.87 -22.41 6.31
CA ARG A 205 3.28 -23.22 7.37
C ARG A 205 2.85 -22.33 8.53
N LEU A 206 1.55 -22.27 8.77
CA LEU A 206 0.94 -21.50 9.85
C LEU A 206 1.17 -22.18 11.21
N ALA A 207 1.04 -21.43 12.31
CA ALA A 207 1.14 -21.99 13.66
C ALA A 207 0.10 -23.09 13.94
N SER A 208 -1.06 -23.05 13.25
CA SER A 208 -2.07 -24.10 13.29
C SER A 208 -1.62 -25.44 12.68
N GLY A 209 -0.52 -25.44 11.92
CA GLY A 209 -0.07 -26.57 11.11
C GLY A 209 -0.66 -26.61 9.71
N VAL A 210 -1.57 -25.68 9.38
CA VAL A 210 -2.09 -25.51 8.00
C VAL A 210 -0.97 -25.00 7.10
N GLU A 211 -0.92 -25.56 5.90
CA GLU A 211 0.07 -25.24 4.88
C GLU A 211 -0.63 -24.53 3.72
N VAL A 212 -0.05 -23.42 3.27
CA VAL A 212 -0.62 -22.57 2.23
C VAL A 212 0.45 -22.14 1.22
N TRP A 213 0.03 -21.88 -0.01
CA TRP A 213 0.85 -21.25 -1.04
C TRP A 213 0.56 -19.77 -1.12
N SER A 214 1.54 -19.00 -1.59
CA SER A 214 1.44 -17.55 -1.74
C SER A 214 2.00 -17.09 -3.08
N MET A 215 1.51 -15.99 -3.62
CA MET A 215 1.89 -15.57 -4.98
C MET A 215 3.32 -15.03 -5.06
N CYS A 216 3.82 -14.38 -4.00
CA CYS A 216 5.15 -13.76 -4.02
C CYS A 216 5.78 -13.62 -2.63
N ALA A 217 7.04 -13.19 -2.59
CA ALA A 217 7.76 -12.99 -1.34
C ALA A 217 7.07 -11.98 -0.40
N ILE A 218 6.59 -10.85 -0.91
CA ILE A 218 5.90 -9.82 -0.09
C ILE A 218 4.57 -10.34 0.46
N ASP A 219 3.84 -11.14 -0.32
CA ASP A 219 2.57 -11.74 0.09
C ASP A 219 2.77 -12.67 1.29
N THR A 220 3.82 -13.51 1.26
CA THR A 220 4.16 -14.38 2.40
C THR A 220 4.46 -13.59 3.67
N LEU A 221 5.19 -12.48 3.57
CA LEU A 221 5.49 -11.61 4.71
C LEU A 221 4.23 -10.92 5.24
N GLY A 222 3.31 -10.55 4.35
CA GLY A 222 2.01 -9.96 4.68
C GLY A 222 1.08 -10.88 5.46
N LEU A 223 1.14 -12.20 5.20
CA LEU A 223 0.32 -13.20 5.89
C LEU A 223 0.48 -13.13 7.41
N SER A 224 1.71 -12.99 7.90
CA SER A 224 2.02 -12.92 9.33
C SER A 224 1.22 -11.83 10.05
N VAL A 225 1.13 -10.66 9.44
CA VAL A 225 0.45 -9.50 10.01
C VAL A 225 -1.05 -9.57 9.81
N MET A 226 -1.50 -10.06 8.64
CA MET A 226 -2.92 -10.24 8.36
C MET A 226 -3.57 -11.22 9.34
N LEU A 227 -2.88 -12.33 9.65
CA LEU A 227 -3.38 -13.39 10.52
C LEU A 227 -3.01 -13.20 11.99
N GLY A 228 -2.03 -12.36 12.29
CA GLY A 228 -1.57 -12.10 13.66
C GLY A 228 -1.00 -13.33 14.37
N GLN A 229 -0.39 -14.25 13.62
CA GLN A 229 0.15 -15.51 14.15
C GLN A 229 1.57 -15.79 13.65
N ASP A 230 2.27 -16.62 14.40
CA ASP A 230 3.60 -17.14 14.04
C ASP A 230 3.49 -18.09 12.85
N MET A 231 4.55 -18.16 12.04
CA MET A 231 4.60 -18.98 10.83
C MET A 231 6.02 -19.20 10.35
N VAL A 232 6.20 -20.22 9.52
CA VAL A 232 7.46 -20.49 8.80
C VAL A 232 7.19 -20.38 7.31
N ILE A 233 7.92 -19.51 6.65
CA ILE A 233 7.92 -19.34 5.19
C ILE A 233 9.10 -20.11 4.64
N SER A 234 8.88 -20.91 3.60
CA SER A 234 9.92 -21.53 2.79
C SER A 234 9.80 -21.03 1.36
N SER A 235 10.93 -20.69 0.76
CA SER A 235 11.06 -20.32 -0.64
C SER A 235 12.40 -20.79 -1.21
N SER A 236 12.65 -20.47 -2.47
CA SER A 236 13.91 -20.76 -3.15
C SER A 236 14.35 -19.55 -3.97
N ASP A 237 15.67 -19.34 -4.00
CA ASP A 237 16.29 -18.32 -4.84
C ASP A 237 16.12 -18.71 -6.32
N PRO A 238 15.52 -17.84 -7.16
CA PRO A 238 15.20 -18.20 -8.54
C PRO A 238 16.44 -18.34 -9.44
N VAL A 239 17.62 -17.87 -8.99
CA VAL A 239 18.87 -17.97 -9.77
C VAL A 239 19.51 -19.34 -9.63
N ASP A 240 19.55 -19.89 -8.41
CA ASP A 240 20.33 -21.09 -8.09
C ASP A 240 19.58 -22.17 -7.30
N GLY A 241 18.31 -21.94 -6.97
CA GLY A 241 17.43 -22.87 -6.29
C GLY A 241 17.74 -23.09 -4.81
N ARG A 242 18.71 -22.36 -4.22
CA ARG A 242 19.03 -22.53 -2.80
C ARG A 242 17.86 -22.04 -1.93
N PRO A 243 17.60 -22.72 -0.79
CA PRO A 243 16.45 -22.41 0.04
C PRO A 243 16.61 -21.05 0.73
N VAL A 244 15.47 -20.36 0.90
CA VAL A 244 15.31 -19.20 1.78
C VAL A 244 14.17 -19.50 2.74
N THR A 245 14.44 -19.41 4.04
CA THR A 245 13.46 -19.64 5.11
C THR A 245 13.31 -18.36 5.92
N VAL A 246 12.07 -17.97 6.21
CA VAL A 246 11.77 -16.87 7.14
C VAL A 246 10.86 -17.38 8.24
N THR A 247 11.33 -17.31 9.48
CA THR A 247 10.56 -17.73 10.66
C THR A 247 10.05 -16.51 11.40
N PHE A 248 8.73 -16.45 11.60
CA PHE A 248 8.07 -15.44 12.43
C PHE A 248 7.81 -16.03 13.82
N THR A 249 8.35 -15.35 14.85
CA THR A 249 8.14 -15.72 16.25
C THR A 249 7.82 -14.48 17.06
N SER A 250 6.61 -14.40 17.62
CA SER A 250 6.14 -13.30 18.47
C SER A 250 6.41 -11.92 17.86
N GLY A 251 6.17 -11.77 16.55
CA GLY A 251 6.37 -10.51 15.82
C GLY A 251 7.81 -10.19 15.41
N THR A 252 8.77 -11.08 15.71
CA THR A 252 10.15 -10.98 15.23
C THR A 252 10.39 -11.92 14.05
N THR A 253 11.35 -11.60 13.18
CA THR A 253 11.70 -12.44 12.03
C THR A 253 13.14 -12.90 12.09
N VAL A 254 13.37 -14.16 11.77
CA VAL A 254 14.69 -14.75 11.55
C VAL A 254 14.74 -15.26 10.11
N TRP A 255 15.78 -14.86 9.38
CA TRP A 255 15.94 -15.15 7.96
C TRP A 255 17.15 -16.07 7.78
N GLU A 256 16.97 -17.11 6.98
CA GLU A 256 18.01 -18.07 6.64
C GLU A 256 18.07 -18.23 5.12
N PRO A 257 19.18 -17.83 4.46
CA PRO A 257 20.37 -17.23 5.05
C PRO A 257 20.13 -15.83 5.62
N VAL A 258 20.94 -15.42 6.60
CA VAL A 258 20.85 -14.07 7.22
C VAL A 258 21.02 -12.94 6.22
N ALA A 259 21.73 -13.20 5.12
CA ALA A 259 21.97 -12.25 4.04
C ALA A 259 20.79 -12.14 3.07
N ALA A 260 19.74 -12.94 3.24
CA ALA A 260 18.61 -12.99 2.33
C ALA A 260 17.92 -11.63 2.18
N VAL A 261 17.45 -11.37 0.97
CA VAL A 261 16.79 -10.12 0.57
C VAL A 261 15.57 -10.42 -0.28
N VAL A 262 14.77 -9.39 -0.52
CA VAL A 262 13.66 -9.44 -1.47
C VAL A 262 13.96 -8.48 -2.61
N PHE A 263 13.73 -8.89 -3.84
CA PHE A 263 13.64 -7.96 -4.95
C PHE A 263 12.19 -7.52 -5.11
N ALA A 264 11.95 -6.21 -5.04
CA ALA A 264 10.65 -5.61 -5.29
C ALA A 264 10.63 -5.02 -6.69
N GLY A 265 9.89 -5.66 -7.60
CA GLY A 265 9.82 -5.23 -8.98
C GLY A 265 8.47 -5.47 -9.65
N ARG A 266 8.35 -4.92 -10.85
CA ARG A 266 7.17 -5.00 -11.70
C ARG A 266 7.57 -5.02 -13.17
N ARG A 267 6.83 -5.78 -13.97
CA ARG A 267 6.90 -5.74 -15.43
C ARG A 267 6.01 -4.61 -15.95
N GLU A 268 6.48 -3.90 -16.99
CA GLU A 268 5.64 -2.93 -17.68
C GLU A 268 4.45 -3.63 -18.34
N GLY A 269 3.24 -3.10 -18.17
CA GLY A 269 2.03 -3.67 -18.74
C GLY A 269 0.76 -3.37 -17.95
N THR A 270 -0.37 -3.82 -18.53
CA THR A 270 -1.71 -3.77 -17.95
C THR A 270 -2.24 -5.17 -17.74
N GLY A 271 -2.77 -5.48 -16.56
CA GLY A 271 -3.21 -6.82 -16.20
C GLY A 271 -3.26 -7.00 -14.67
N PRO A 272 -3.71 -8.18 -14.19
CA PRO A 272 -3.75 -8.49 -12.76
C PRO A 272 -2.37 -8.45 -12.12
N ALA A 273 -2.32 -8.22 -10.82
CA ALA A 273 -1.05 -8.15 -10.11
C ALA A 273 -0.30 -9.49 -10.10
N ALA A 274 -1.02 -10.61 -10.15
CA ALA A 274 -0.47 -11.95 -10.33
C ALA A 274 0.47 -12.00 -11.53
N THR A 275 0.06 -11.43 -12.67
CA THR A 275 0.80 -11.49 -13.93
C THR A 275 1.89 -10.43 -14.02
N LEU A 276 1.66 -9.24 -13.45
CA LEU A 276 2.56 -8.10 -13.63
C LEU A 276 3.68 -8.02 -12.59
N CYS A 277 3.45 -8.55 -11.39
CA CYS A 277 4.29 -8.28 -10.22
C CYS A 277 4.81 -9.58 -9.59
N CYS A 278 3.97 -10.60 -9.41
CA CYS A 278 4.29 -11.72 -8.52
C CYS A 278 5.49 -12.56 -9.00
N ASP A 279 5.65 -12.80 -10.30
CA ASP A 279 6.82 -13.49 -10.87
C ASP A 279 8.13 -12.71 -10.67
N ALA A 280 8.05 -11.41 -10.43
CA ALA A 280 9.20 -10.53 -10.23
C ALA A 280 9.52 -10.26 -8.75
N LEU A 281 8.63 -10.63 -7.82
CA LEU A 281 8.73 -10.35 -6.38
C LEU A 281 9.22 -11.59 -5.62
N ASN A 282 10.53 -11.83 -5.64
CA ASN A 282 11.13 -13.06 -5.10
C ASN A 282 12.09 -12.82 -3.93
N PHE A 283 12.29 -13.89 -3.15
CA PHE A 283 13.38 -14.00 -2.19
C PHE A 283 14.68 -14.37 -2.91
N PHE A 284 15.78 -13.87 -2.38
CA PHE A 284 17.13 -14.22 -2.84
C PHE A 284 18.00 -14.53 -1.63
N THR A 285 18.94 -15.46 -1.80
CA THR A 285 19.92 -15.80 -0.76
C THR A 285 20.83 -14.64 -0.38
N GLY A 286 20.94 -13.62 -1.23
CA GLY A 286 21.59 -12.35 -0.92
C GLY A 286 21.61 -11.37 -2.10
N HIS A 287 22.18 -10.18 -1.85
CA HIS A 287 22.21 -9.07 -2.81
C HIS A 287 22.84 -9.46 -4.16
N ALA A 288 23.95 -10.22 -4.15
CA ALA A 288 24.63 -10.63 -5.37
C ALA A 288 23.73 -11.48 -6.29
N SER A 289 22.92 -12.38 -5.72
CA SER A 289 21.97 -13.19 -6.48
C SER A 289 20.85 -12.33 -7.05
N ALA A 290 20.28 -11.43 -6.25
CA ALA A 290 19.24 -10.51 -6.70
C ALA A 290 19.72 -9.57 -7.82
N GLU A 291 20.95 -9.06 -7.74
CA GLU A 291 21.57 -8.24 -8.79
C GLU A 291 21.86 -9.04 -10.06
N GLN A 292 22.25 -10.31 -9.95
CA GLN A 292 22.42 -11.19 -11.10
C GLN A 292 21.07 -11.40 -11.80
N TRP A 293 20.04 -11.76 -11.05
CA TRP A 293 18.69 -11.93 -11.58
C TRP A 293 18.20 -10.65 -12.28
N GLN A 294 18.41 -9.47 -11.68
CA GLN A 294 18.03 -8.20 -12.30
C GLN A 294 18.75 -7.95 -13.63
N LYS A 295 20.02 -8.38 -13.77
CA LYS A 295 20.77 -8.27 -15.05
C LYS A 295 20.23 -9.23 -16.11
N GLU A 296 19.77 -10.41 -15.70
CA GLU A 296 19.17 -11.41 -16.58
C GLU A 296 17.72 -11.04 -16.98
N HIS A 297 17.06 -10.19 -16.19
CA HIS A 297 15.69 -9.71 -16.42
C HIS A 297 15.58 -8.17 -16.52
N PRO A 298 16.24 -7.52 -17.51
CA PRO A 298 16.28 -6.05 -17.65
C PRO A 298 14.90 -5.41 -17.94
N GLU A 299 13.93 -6.21 -18.38
CA GLU A 299 12.54 -5.82 -18.59
C GLU A 299 11.76 -5.62 -17.27
N VAL A 300 12.26 -6.16 -16.16
CA VAL A 300 11.67 -5.98 -14.83
C VAL A 300 12.27 -4.73 -14.18
N LYS A 301 11.43 -3.72 -13.92
CA LYS A 301 11.85 -2.52 -13.19
C LYS A 301 11.62 -2.75 -11.70
N GLY A 302 12.65 -2.56 -10.90
CA GLY A 302 12.60 -2.88 -9.47
C GLY A 302 13.91 -2.59 -8.76
N GLN A 303 13.92 -2.90 -7.47
CA GLN A 303 15.09 -2.75 -6.61
C GLN A 303 15.14 -3.84 -5.54
N VAL A 304 16.34 -4.13 -5.07
CA VAL A 304 16.53 -4.95 -3.87
C VAL A 304 16.10 -4.14 -2.66
N VAL A 305 15.28 -4.73 -1.79
CA VAL A 305 14.82 -4.13 -0.54
C VAL A 305 15.34 -4.91 0.66
N SER A 306 15.56 -4.19 1.76
CA SER A 306 15.98 -4.80 3.03
C SER A 306 14.86 -5.66 3.63
N GLN A 307 15.22 -6.60 4.51
CA GLN A 307 14.27 -7.47 5.22
C GLN A 307 13.19 -6.66 5.96
N ALA A 308 13.61 -5.63 6.73
CA ALA A 308 12.68 -4.78 7.47
C ALA A 308 11.71 -4.04 6.54
N ARG A 309 12.20 -3.54 5.40
CA ARG A 309 11.36 -2.85 4.42
C ARG A 309 10.41 -3.82 3.72
N ALA A 310 10.86 -5.02 3.37
CA ALA A 310 10.03 -6.05 2.76
C ALA A 310 8.87 -6.45 3.70
N VAL A 311 9.16 -6.67 4.99
CA VAL A 311 8.14 -6.91 6.00
C VAL A 311 7.15 -5.75 6.04
N GLU A 312 7.65 -4.51 6.18
CA GLU A 312 6.81 -3.30 6.23
C GLU A 312 5.85 -3.18 5.05
N ILE A 313 6.31 -3.42 3.83
CA ILE A 313 5.46 -3.40 2.62
C ILE A 313 4.33 -4.44 2.74
N GLY A 314 4.66 -5.67 3.18
CA GLY A 314 3.65 -6.69 3.45
C GLY A 314 2.63 -6.27 4.51
N GLN A 315 3.09 -5.65 5.61
CA GLN A 315 2.20 -5.19 6.69
C GLN A 315 1.23 -4.10 6.19
N GLN A 316 1.74 -3.12 5.45
CA GLN A 316 0.95 -2.00 4.93
C GLN A 316 -0.08 -2.48 3.91
N THR A 317 0.27 -3.48 3.09
CA THR A 317 -0.59 -3.99 2.02
C THR A 317 -1.68 -4.91 2.54
N PHE A 318 -1.34 -5.85 3.43
CA PHE A 318 -2.22 -6.96 3.82
C PHE A 318 -2.78 -6.87 5.25
N GLY A 319 -2.09 -6.15 6.15
CA GLY A 319 -2.49 -6.04 7.55
C GLY A 319 -3.94 -5.55 7.80
N PRO A 320 -4.54 -4.69 6.95
CA PRO A 320 -5.94 -4.27 7.11
C PRO A 320 -7.00 -5.28 6.63
N LEU A 321 -6.64 -6.35 5.92
CA LEU A 321 -7.62 -7.15 5.15
C LEU A 321 -8.69 -7.83 6.01
N LEU A 322 -8.28 -8.49 7.10
CA LEU A 322 -9.18 -9.26 7.97
C LEU A 322 -9.71 -8.47 9.18
N ARG A 323 -9.41 -7.17 9.26
CA ARG A 323 -9.97 -6.33 10.33
C ARG A 323 -11.46 -6.15 10.12
N ASP A 324 -12.21 -6.31 11.20
CA ASP A 324 -13.60 -5.88 11.28
C ASP A 324 -13.68 -4.35 11.14
N ASP A 325 -14.82 -3.85 10.65
CA ASP A 325 -15.07 -2.41 10.46
C ASP A 325 -15.35 -1.68 11.78
#